data_AF-A0A7S2MGE9-F1
#
_entry.id   AF-A0A7S2MGE9-F1
#
_cell.length_a   1.000
_cell.length_b   1.000
_cell.length_c   1.000
_cell.angle_alpha   90.00
_cell.angle_beta   90.00
_cell.angle_gamma   90.00
#
_symmetry.space_group_name_H-M   'P 1'
#
loop_
_entity.id
_entity.type
_entity.pdbx_description
1 polymer ?
#
loop_
_entity_poly.entity_id
_entity_poly.type
_entity_poly.pdbx_seq_one_letter_code
_entity_poly.pdbx_strand_id
1 'polypeptide(L)'
;RGVGAWDKDGHEAIGMTTMSALEAHATAEVKHLMGGRDAADVASWAHKVNKKFPWTVELHFQRQRTWNCAKADMSECSDNRCLVRGLKHFYGRLSNKPLVSVNWPSGMPKLTDADCVKFLINLIGDLHQPMHLSKDANDMGRNITVVYRGKTMSLFDLWDKELTQIVMKQSPGFWLGGWTNVQRTRVEYEQDGARWKTEGVAMFDRWADETVKYLCESVYRHPITRDVLIPDEPSAAPIHIGEDLVDVWKRDMLSKMLVAGARTAIVLNAILQHREALTELHAGTAVKDLEGEEEAAAPSRAPFGRQGDIPLGAAKTISGVPAGLINLVTFVSVGAVFVYVMRTWEGRDAVNQADRAKQREGGKKT
;
A
#
# COMPACT_ATOMS: atom_id res chain seq x y z
N ARG A 1 -1.74 8.38 21.55
CA ARG A 1 -2.34 7.40 20.62
C ARG A 1 -1.76 7.71 19.24
N GLY A 2 -1.26 6.70 18.54
CA GLY A 2 -0.59 6.90 17.26
C GLY A 2 -1.58 7.39 16.22
N VAL A 3 -1.15 8.34 15.40
CA VAL A 3 -1.91 8.86 14.28
C VAL A 3 -1.17 8.44 13.03
N GLY A 4 -1.74 7.50 12.30
CA GLY A 4 -1.33 7.09 10.97
C GLY A 4 -2.38 6.11 10.53
N ALA A 5 -3.21 6.49 9.54
CA ALA A 5 -4.07 5.53 8.89
C ALA A 5 -3.72 5.39 7.43
N TRP A 6 -3.65 4.20 6.88
CA TRP A 6 -3.82 2.90 7.53
C TRP A 6 -2.76 2.64 8.62
N ASP A 7 -2.96 1.63 9.45
CA ASP A 7 -1.89 1.17 10.32
C ASP A 7 -0.63 0.79 9.52
N LYS A 8 0.49 0.55 10.20
CA LYS A 8 1.78 0.24 9.57
C LYS A 8 1.65 -0.85 8.49
N ASP A 9 0.87 -1.89 8.78
CA ASP A 9 0.66 -3.03 7.87
C ASP A 9 -0.11 -2.61 6.61
N GLY A 10 -1.15 -1.78 6.75
CA GLY A 10 -1.87 -1.22 5.61
C GLY A 10 -1.02 -0.30 4.73
N HIS A 11 -0.22 0.58 5.32
CA HIS A 11 0.71 1.43 4.55
C HIS A 11 1.81 0.61 3.87
N GLU A 12 2.27 -0.47 4.49
CA GLU A 12 3.22 -1.40 3.85
C GLU A 12 2.58 -2.06 2.62
N ALA A 13 1.32 -2.52 2.73
CA ALA A 13 0.59 -3.11 1.60
C ALA A 13 0.35 -2.13 0.44
N ILE A 14 0.06 -0.86 0.75
CA ILE A 14 -0.06 0.23 -0.23
C ILE A 14 1.29 0.47 -0.91
N GLY A 15 2.38 0.50 -0.15
CA GLY A 15 3.75 0.60 -0.66
C GLY A 15 4.10 -0.55 -1.61
N MET A 16 3.78 -1.80 -1.25
CA MET A 16 3.99 -2.96 -2.11
C MET A 16 3.21 -2.85 -3.44
N THR A 17 1.94 -2.42 -3.37
CA THR A 17 1.13 -2.22 -4.58
C THR A 17 1.70 -1.11 -5.45
N THR A 18 2.17 -0.02 -4.83
CA THR A 18 2.86 1.08 -5.51
C THR A 18 4.07 0.55 -6.28
N MET A 19 4.96 -0.22 -5.62
CA MET A 19 6.14 -0.78 -6.27
C MET A 19 5.81 -1.73 -7.43
N SER A 20 4.67 -2.43 -7.36
CA SER A 20 4.22 -3.30 -8.46
C SER A 20 3.71 -2.53 -9.70
N ALA A 21 3.38 -1.25 -9.53
CA ALA A 21 2.80 -0.38 -10.56
C ALA A 21 3.78 0.66 -11.12
N LEU A 22 4.87 0.96 -10.40
CA LEU A 22 5.89 1.90 -10.84
C LEU A 22 6.58 1.42 -12.12
N GLU A 23 6.91 2.38 -12.99
CA GLU A 23 7.76 2.12 -14.14
C GLU A 23 9.22 1.84 -13.71
N ALA A 24 10.01 1.23 -14.59
CA ALA A 24 11.38 0.81 -14.24
C ALA A 24 12.27 1.98 -13.79
N HIS A 25 12.20 3.12 -14.50
CA HIS A 25 12.91 4.33 -14.12
C HIS A 25 12.41 4.89 -12.76
N ALA A 26 11.10 5.03 -12.59
CA ALA A 26 10.53 5.53 -11.35
C ALA A 26 10.86 4.62 -10.15
N THR A 27 10.88 3.31 -10.36
CA THR A 27 11.35 2.33 -9.38
C THR A 27 12.79 2.58 -8.95
N ALA A 28 13.70 2.79 -9.91
CA ALA A 28 15.11 3.05 -9.62
C ALA A 28 15.28 4.34 -8.82
N GLU A 29 14.56 5.40 -9.20
CA GLU A 29 14.68 6.71 -8.57
C GLU A 29 14.04 6.74 -7.17
N VAL A 30 12.90 6.07 -6.95
CA VAL A 30 12.35 5.86 -5.60
C VAL A 30 13.38 5.18 -4.70
N LYS A 31 14.03 4.11 -5.20
CA LYS A 31 15.08 3.42 -4.44
C LYS A 31 16.28 4.31 -4.16
N HIS A 32 16.71 5.10 -5.14
CA HIS A 32 17.81 6.03 -4.97
C HIS A 32 17.50 7.07 -3.88
N LEU A 33 16.34 7.72 -3.96
CA LEU A 33 15.88 8.72 -2.98
C LEU A 33 15.81 8.17 -1.56
N MET A 34 15.46 6.89 -1.41
CA MET A 34 15.26 6.23 -0.12
C MET A 34 16.50 5.47 0.39
N GLY A 35 17.63 5.52 -0.32
CA GLY A 35 18.87 4.86 0.08
C GLY A 35 18.85 3.34 -0.09
N GLY A 36 18.26 2.84 -1.17
CA GLY A 36 18.13 1.42 -1.51
C GLY A 36 16.85 0.74 -1.03
N ARG A 37 16.09 1.42 -0.15
CA ARG A 37 14.76 1.01 0.32
C ARG A 37 13.67 1.30 -0.70
N ASP A 38 12.52 0.68 -0.55
CA ASP A 38 11.36 0.91 -1.40
C ASP A 38 10.18 1.60 -0.67
N ALA A 39 9.07 1.80 -1.38
CA ALA A 39 7.88 2.46 -0.82
C ALA A 39 7.25 1.69 0.36
N ALA A 40 7.38 0.36 0.43
CA ALA A 40 6.87 -0.43 1.54
C ALA A 40 7.74 -0.26 2.80
N ASP A 41 9.06 -0.13 2.63
CA ASP A 41 10.00 0.07 3.74
C ASP A 41 9.77 1.39 4.52
N VAL A 42 9.17 2.40 3.86
CA VAL A 42 8.92 3.72 4.46
C VAL A 42 7.52 3.88 5.06
N ALA A 43 6.72 2.81 5.10
CA ALA A 43 5.35 2.81 5.64
C ALA A 43 5.26 3.31 7.09
N SER A 44 6.29 3.07 7.91
CA SER A 44 6.33 3.53 9.31
C SER A 44 6.85 4.95 9.49
N TRP A 45 7.43 5.57 8.45
CA TRP A 45 8.16 6.83 8.56
C TRP A 45 7.26 7.99 9.01
N ALA A 46 6.04 8.10 8.47
CA ALA A 46 5.14 9.19 8.84
C ALA A 46 4.72 9.14 10.31
N HIS A 47 4.51 7.94 10.87
CA HIS A 47 4.23 7.78 12.30
C HIS A 47 5.38 8.33 13.17
N LYS A 48 6.62 8.08 12.78
CA LYS A 48 7.81 8.59 13.47
C LYS A 48 7.90 10.12 13.37
N VAL A 49 7.59 10.67 12.19
CA VAL A 49 7.50 12.11 11.97
C VAL A 49 6.41 12.73 12.84
N ASN A 50 5.22 12.15 12.89
CA ASN A 50 4.11 12.60 13.75
C ASN A 50 4.49 12.58 15.23
N LYS A 51 5.25 11.57 15.68
CA LYS A 51 5.75 11.52 17.06
C LYS A 51 6.73 12.66 17.36
N LYS A 52 7.64 12.96 16.42
CA LYS A 52 8.66 14.03 16.58
C LYS A 52 8.08 15.43 16.37
N PHE A 53 7.10 15.55 15.49
CA PHE A 53 6.46 16.80 15.08
C PHE A 53 4.93 16.66 15.14
N PRO A 54 4.30 16.69 16.33
CA PRO A 54 2.88 16.40 16.49
C PRO A 54 1.91 17.19 15.61
N TRP A 55 2.29 18.38 15.16
CA TRP A 55 1.45 19.18 14.27
C TRP A 55 1.28 18.54 12.87
N THR A 56 2.18 17.63 12.43
CA THR A 56 2.04 16.93 11.14
C THR A 56 0.85 15.98 11.11
N VAL A 57 0.33 15.59 12.28
CA VAL A 57 -0.92 14.82 12.43
C VAL A 57 -2.07 15.44 11.62
N GLU A 58 -2.16 16.76 11.58
CA GLU A 58 -3.22 17.47 10.87
C GLU A 58 -3.16 17.24 9.35
N LEU A 59 -1.97 16.97 8.79
CA LEU A 59 -1.81 16.63 7.38
C LEU A 59 -2.45 15.30 7.00
N HIS A 60 -2.78 14.44 7.97
CA HIS A 60 -3.34 13.13 7.70
C HIS A 60 -4.87 13.14 7.56
N PHE A 61 -5.54 14.26 7.86
CA PHE A 61 -7.01 14.35 7.87
C PHE A 61 -7.55 15.43 6.96
N GLN A 62 -8.75 15.20 6.41
CA GLN A 62 -9.61 16.21 5.81
C GLN A 62 -10.95 16.20 6.55
N ARG A 63 -11.06 17.00 7.61
CA ARG A 63 -12.25 17.09 8.45
C ARG A 63 -13.47 17.55 7.65
N GLN A 64 -14.58 16.83 7.80
CA GLN A 64 -15.83 17.17 7.12
C GLN A 64 -16.80 17.82 8.11
N ARG A 65 -16.93 19.15 8.02
CA ARG A 65 -17.89 19.92 8.84
C ARG A 65 -19.23 20.06 8.15
N THR A 66 -19.22 20.31 6.85
CA THR A 66 -20.41 20.13 6.01
C THR A 66 -20.43 18.71 5.45
N TRP A 67 -21.55 18.01 5.62
CA TRP A 67 -21.68 16.61 5.23
C TRP A 67 -22.85 16.44 4.26
N ASN A 68 -22.56 16.49 2.96
CA ASN A 68 -23.58 16.37 1.90
C ASN A 68 -23.51 15.06 1.10
N CYS A 69 -22.60 14.14 1.49
CA CYS A 69 -22.42 12.83 0.86
C CYS A 69 -22.08 12.82 -0.64
N ALA A 70 -21.75 13.97 -1.23
CA ALA A 70 -21.47 14.09 -2.65
C ALA A 70 -20.07 14.67 -2.92
N LYS A 71 -19.62 15.61 -2.09
CA LYS A 71 -18.31 16.25 -2.22
C LYS A 71 -17.64 16.38 -0.88
N ALA A 72 -16.33 16.20 -0.88
CA ALA A 72 -15.50 16.48 0.27
C ALA A 72 -15.43 17.99 0.52
N ASP A 73 -15.68 18.37 1.77
CA ASP A 73 -15.45 19.70 2.30
C ASP A 73 -13.95 19.97 2.38
N MET A 74 -13.49 20.88 1.51
CA MET A 74 -12.11 21.35 1.43
C MET A 74 -11.95 22.76 2.04
N SER A 75 -13.02 23.33 2.58
CA SER A 75 -13.02 24.70 3.11
C SER A 75 -12.30 24.77 4.45
N GLU A 76 -12.40 23.69 5.25
CA GLU A 76 -11.72 23.59 6.52
C GLU A 76 -10.30 23.07 6.35
N CYS A 77 -9.35 23.99 6.37
CA CYS A 77 -7.93 23.69 6.32
C CYS A 77 -7.10 24.85 6.85
N SER A 78 -7.03 24.97 8.18
CA SER A 78 -6.21 26.01 8.82
C SER A 78 -4.75 25.88 8.38
N ASP A 79 -4.10 27.00 8.04
CA ASP A 79 -2.69 27.04 7.63
C ASP A 79 -2.30 26.14 6.44
N ASN A 80 -3.29 25.70 5.64
CA ASN A 80 -3.13 24.65 4.63
C ASN A 80 -2.63 23.29 5.20
N ARG A 81 -2.80 23.04 6.50
CA ARG A 81 -2.37 21.82 7.19
C ARG A 81 -3.50 20.78 7.22
N CYS A 82 -3.88 20.29 6.06
CA CYS A 82 -4.84 19.21 5.90
C CYS A 82 -4.43 18.31 4.74
N LEU A 83 -5.03 17.13 4.66
CA LEU A 83 -4.67 16.06 3.74
C LEU A 83 -4.55 16.50 2.28
N VAL A 84 -5.61 17.06 1.71
CA VAL A 84 -5.63 17.39 0.29
C VAL A 84 -4.70 18.57 -0.03
N ARG A 85 -4.60 19.57 0.86
CA ARG A 85 -3.65 20.69 0.68
C ARG A 85 -2.20 20.23 0.84
N GLY A 86 -1.93 19.30 1.75
CA GLY A 86 -0.63 18.66 1.94
C GLY A 86 -0.18 17.91 0.69
N LEU A 87 -1.06 17.09 0.10
CA LEU A 87 -0.81 16.41 -1.17
C LEU A 87 -0.43 17.39 -2.28
N LYS A 88 -1.22 18.46 -2.47
CA LYS A 88 -0.97 19.51 -3.46
C LYS A 88 0.36 20.24 -3.22
N HIS A 89 0.71 20.47 -1.96
CA HIS A 89 1.99 21.09 -1.57
C HIS A 89 3.18 20.22 -1.94
N PHE A 90 3.21 18.97 -1.50
CA PHE A 90 4.34 18.07 -1.74
C PHE A 90 4.48 17.74 -3.23
N TYR A 91 3.37 17.49 -3.92
CA TYR A 91 3.37 17.29 -5.37
C TYR A 91 3.92 18.51 -6.11
N GLY A 92 3.40 19.70 -5.79
CA GLY A 92 3.80 20.95 -6.45
C GLY A 92 5.28 21.27 -6.24
N ARG A 93 5.80 21.02 -5.03
CA ARG A 93 7.22 21.13 -4.72
C ARG A 93 8.06 20.17 -5.58
N LEU A 94 7.71 18.88 -5.58
CA LEU A 94 8.46 17.85 -6.32
C LEU A 94 8.40 18.06 -7.84
N SER A 95 7.31 18.63 -8.34
CA SER A 95 7.10 18.91 -9.77
C SER A 95 7.62 20.28 -10.25
N ASN A 96 8.30 21.05 -9.40
CA ASN A 96 8.72 22.44 -9.66
C ASN A 96 7.59 23.40 -10.04
N LYS A 97 6.36 23.11 -9.60
CA LYS A 97 5.17 23.90 -9.87
C LYS A 97 4.45 24.10 -8.54
N PRO A 98 4.91 25.01 -7.67
CA PRO A 98 4.28 25.22 -6.36
C PRO A 98 2.80 25.56 -6.52
N LEU A 99 1.92 24.73 -5.94
CA LEU A 99 0.45 24.88 -6.05
C LEU A 99 -0.17 25.44 -4.78
N VAL A 100 0.35 25.01 -3.63
CA VAL A 100 -0.08 25.37 -2.30
C VAL A 100 1.16 25.51 -1.43
N SER A 101 1.20 26.51 -0.55
CA SER A 101 2.21 26.60 0.50
C SER A 101 1.60 26.20 1.83
N VAL A 102 2.15 25.18 2.48
CA VAL A 102 1.80 24.86 3.86
C VAL A 102 2.59 25.77 4.79
N ASN A 103 1.90 26.39 5.74
CA ASN A 103 2.54 27.24 6.73
C ASN A 103 3.09 26.36 7.87
N TRP A 104 4.40 26.15 7.91
CA TRP A 104 5.03 25.30 8.93
C TRP A 104 5.22 26.06 10.25
N PRO A 105 4.96 25.42 11.41
CA PRO A 105 5.41 25.97 12.69
C PRO A 105 6.93 26.21 12.71
N SER A 106 7.37 27.19 13.49
CA SER A 106 8.79 27.50 13.65
C SER A 106 9.57 26.29 14.18
N GLY A 107 10.81 26.08 13.69
CA GLY A 107 11.69 24.98 14.11
C GLY A 107 11.58 23.71 13.26
N MET A 108 10.74 23.68 12.23
CA MET A 108 10.71 22.56 11.29
C MET A 108 11.99 22.49 10.44
N PRO A 109 12.65 21.32 10.33
CA PRO A 109 13.72 21.15 9.37
C PRO A 109 13.20 21.33 7.95
N LYS A 110 14.05 21.87 7.08
CA LYS A 110 13.76 21.94 5.64
C LYS A 110 13.68 20.51 5.11
N LEU A 111 12.46 20.05 4.83
CA LEU A 111 12.20 18.72 4.28
C LEU A 111 13.04 18.51 3.01
N THR A 112 13.60 17.32 2.82
CA THR A 112 14.26 16.90 1.57
C THR A 112 13.22 16.48 0.52
N ASP A 113 13.66 16.21 -0.71
CA ASP A 113 12.75 15.71 -1.76
C ASP A 113 12.28 14.29 -1.43
N ALA A 114 13.17 13.46 -0.89
CA ALA A 114 12.82 12.14 -0.37
C ALA A 114 11.80 12.21 0.78
N ASP A 115 11.89 13.18 1.70
CA ASP A 115 10.85 13.38 2.73
C ASP A 115 9.49 13.74 2.09
N CYS A 116 9.49 14.55 1.04
CA CYS A 116 8.27 14.90 0.31
C CYS A 116 7.67 13.69 -0.42
N VAL A 117 8.50 12.80 -0.98
CA VAL A 117 8.03 11.54 -1.58
C VAL A 117 7.42 10.63 -0.52
N LYS A 118 8.08 10.48 0.64
CA LYS A 118 7.54 9.70 1.77
C LYS A 118 6.20 10.25 2.25
N PHE A 119 6.05 11.56 2.34
CA PHE A 119 4.77 12.19 2.63
C PHE A 119 3.72 11.90 1.56
N LEU A 120 4.03 12.02 0.26
CA LEU A 120 3.07 11.69 -0.79
C LEU A 120 2.57 10.24 -0.71
N ILE A 121 3.47 9.28 -0.49
CA ILE A 121 3.10 7.86 -0.37
C ILE A 121 2.12 7.67 0.79
N ASN A 122 2.44 8.20 1.97
CA ASN A 122 1.57 8.08 3.14
C ASN A 122 0.24 8.80 2.92
N LEU A 123 0.27 10.08 2.55
CA LEU A 123 -0.95 10.89 2.42
C LEU A 123 -1.89 10.39 1.31
N ILE A 124 -1.39 9.78 0.23
CA ILE A 124 -2.27 9.13 -0.76
C ILE A 124 -2.91 7.88 -0.15
N GLY A 125 -2.20 7.12 0.69
CA GLY A 125 -2.79 6.02 1.46
C GLY A 125 -3.91 6.48 2.39
N ASP A 126 -3.65 7.53 3.16
CA ASP A 126 -4.61 8.18 4.06
C ASP A 126 -5.85 8.70 3.31
N LEU A 127 -5.68 9.24 2.09
CA LEU A 127 -6.79 9.72 1.25
C LEU A 127 -7.83 8.66 0.94
N HIS A 128 -7.42 7.39 0.94
CA HIS A 128 -8.28 6.24 0.66
C HIS A 128 -8.77 5.55 1.92
N GLN A 129 -8.37 6.03 3.10
CA GLN A 129 -8.86 5.53 4.37
C GLN A 129 -10.15 6.29 4.72
N PRO A 130 -11.31 5.61 4.86
CA PRO A 130 -12.59 6.30 5.02
C PRO A 130 -12.63 7.25 6.23
N MET A 131 -12.16 6.79 7.38
CA MET A 131 -12.15 7.60 8.60
C MET A 131 -11.29 8.87 8.48
N HIS A 132 -10.35 8.96 7.55
CA HIS A 132 -9.50 10.16 7.36
C HIS A 132 -10.21 11.34 6.69
N LEU A 133 -11.37 11.09 6.08
CA LEU A 133 -12.25 12.10 5.49
C LEU A 133 -13.66 12.05 6.11
N SER A 134 -13.74 11.67 7.38
CA SER A 134 -14.98 11.52 8.12
C SER A 134 -15.45 12.82 8.79
N LYS A 135 -16.60 12.76 9.48
CA LYS A 135 -17.22 13.91 10.14
C LYS A 135 -16.36 14.42 11.29
N ASP A 136 -16.16 15.73 11.33
CA ASP A 136 -15.47 16.39 12.43
C ASP A 136 -16.23 16.24 13.76
N ALA A 137 -17.57 16.31 13.71
CA ALA A 137 -18.44 16.21 14.89
C ALA A 137 -18.23 14.94 15.73
N ASN A 138 -17.76 13.85 15.10
CA ASN A 138 -17.51 12.57 15.76
C ASN A 138 -16.02 12.26 15.93
N ASP A 139 -15.15 13.28 15.86
CA ASP A 139 -13.69 13.16 15.83
C ASP A 139 -13.25 12.07 14.86
N MET A 140 -13.72 12.18 13.61
CA MET A 140 -13.36 11.26 12.53
C MET A 140 -13.75 9.79 12.82
N GLY A 141 -14.76 9.58 13.65
CA GLY A 141 -15.23 8.25 14.08
C GLY A 141 -14.63 7.75 15.40
N ARG A 142 -13.75 8.54 16.06
CA ARG A 142 -13.20 8.18 17.38
C ARG A 142 -14.25 8.24 18.50
N ASN A 143 -15.25 9.10 18.37
CA ASN A 143 -16.35 9.21 19.33
C ASN A 143 -17.50 8.22 19.05
N ILE A 144 -17.38 7.35 18.04
CA ILE A 144 -18.37 6.31 17.75
C ILE A 144 -17.87 5.00 18.34
N THR A 145 -18.58 4.48 19.35
CA THR A 145 -18.23 3.21 19.99
C THR A 145 -18.86 2.05 19.21
N VAL A 146 -18.04 1.07 18.82
CA VAL A 146 -18.49 -0.15 18.13
C VAL A 146 -18.10 -1.39 18.92
N VAL A 147 -18.90 -2.45 18.81
CA VAL A 147 -18.66 -3.76 19.41
C VAL A 147 -18.65 -4.81 18.32
N TYR A 148 -17.54 -5.53 18.20
CA TYR A 148 -17.39 -6.65 17.28
C TYR A 148 -16.78 -7.84 18.01
N ARG A 149 -17.41 -9.02 17.95
CA ARG A 149 -17.01 -10.24 18.68
C ARG A 149 -16.69 -10.00 20.17
N GLY A 150 -17.49 -9.17 20.83
CA GLY A 150 -17.31 -8.83 22.25
C GLY A 150 -16.18 -7.84 22.54
N LYS A 151 -15.45 -7.37 21.52
CA LYS A 151 -14.41 -6.34 21.65
C LYS A 151 -14.98 -4.97 21.36
N THR A 152 -14.85 -4.06 22.33
CA THR A 152 -15.25 -2.64 22.21
C THR A 152 -14.07 -1.81 21.69
N MET A 153 -14.31 -0.97 20.68
CA MET A 153 -13.34 -0.03 20.12
C MET A 153 -14.04 1.17 19.47
N SER A 154 -13.28 2.16 18.99
CA SER A 154 -13.87 3.22 18.17
C SER A 154 -14.08 2.78 16.71
N LEU A 155 -15.01 3.39 15.99
CA LEU A 155 -15.16 3.15 14.55
C LEU A 155 -13.87 3.52 13.79
N PHE A 156 -13.16 4.55 14.26
CA PHE A 156 -11.83 4.90 13.79
C PHE A 156 -10.87 3.70 13.89
N ASP A 157 -10.71 3.13 15.09
CA ASP A 157 -9.79 2.01 15.32
C ASP A 157 -10.20 0.73 14.57
N LEU A 158 -11.50 0.52 14.37
CA LEU A 158 -12.01 -0.61 13.58
C LEU A 158 -11.46 -0.54 12.15
N TRP A 159 -11.64 0.60 11.48
CA TRP A 159 -11.18 0.82 10.11
C TRP A 159 -9.66 0.95 10.00
N ASP A 160 -9.05 1.68 10.91
CA ASP A 160 -7.63 2.00 10.85
C ASP A 160 -6.73 0.77 11.07
N LYS A 161 -7.14 -0.10 12.00
CA LYS A 161 -6.30 -1.20 12.48
C LYS A 161 -7.02 -2.55 12.51
N GLU A 162 -8.22 -2.61 13.10
CA GLU A 162 -8.79 -3.92 13.44
C GLU A 162 -9.11 -4.77 12.20
N LEU A 163 -9.66 -4.17 11.14
CA LEU A 163 -9.96 -4.90 9.89
C LEU A 163 -8.68 -5.53 9.29
N THR A 164 -7.57 -4.79 9.24
CA THR A 164 -6.25 -5.29 8.80
C THR A 164 -5.81 -6.48 9.65
N GLN A 165 -5.85 -6.32 10.98
CA GLN A 165 -5.44 -7.36 11.91
C GLN A 165 -6.33 -8.62 11.83
N ILE A 166 -7.62 -8.47 11.54
CA ILE A 166 -8.52 -9.60 11.29
C ILE A 166 -8.08 -10.39 10.06
N VAL A 167 -7.82 -9.72 8.94
CA VAL A 167 -7.38 -10.38 7.69
C VAL A 167 -6.05 -11.09 7.91
N MET A 168 -5.07 -10.43 8.54
CA MET A 168 -3.74 -11.01 8.79
C MET A 168 -3.81 -12.27 9.68
N LYS A 169 -4.66 -12.27 10.71
CA LYS A 169 -4.82 -13.41 11.61
C LYS A 169 -5.60 -14.56 10.97
N GLN A 170 -6.67 -14.25 10.23
CA GLN A 170 -7.53 -15.26 9.61
C GLN A 170 -6.94 -15.84 8.33
N SER A 171 -6.13 -15.07 7.61
CA SER A 171 -5.61 -15.44 6.29
C SER A 171 -4.16 -14.96 6.10
N PRO A 172 -3.21 -15.42 6.95
CA PRO A 172 -1.81 -14.98 6.89
C PRO A 172 -1.14 -15.33 5.55
N GLY A 173 -1.47 -16.51 4.98
CA GLY A 173 -0.94 -16.91 3.67
C GLY A 173 -1.43 -16.03 2.53
N PHE A 174 -2.65 -15.49 2.61
CA PHE A 174 -3.14 -14.49 1.65
C PHE A 174 -2.38 -13.18 1.82
N TRP A 175 -2.28 -12.67 3.06
CA TRP A 175 -1.64 -11.38 3.34
C TRP A 175 -0.19 -11.34 2.87
N LEU A 176 0.56 -12.41 3.09
CA LEU A 176 1.97 -12.54 2.68
C LEU A 176 2.15 -13.06 1.24
N GLY A 177 1.06 -13.46 0.57
CA GLY A 177 1.06 -14.23 -0.67
C GLY A 177 0.97 -13.43 -1.98
N GLY A 178 1.21 -12.12 -1.94
CA GLY A 178 1.24 -11.28 -3.16
C GLY A 178 -0.12 -10.80 -3.66
N TRP A 179 -1.05 -10.52 -2.75
CA TRP A 179 -2.31 -9.86 -3.10
C TRP A 179 -2.13 -8.38 -3.48
N THR A 180 -0.99 -7.76 -3.17
CA THR A 180 -0.62 -6.37 -3.41
C THR A 180 -0.05 -6.13 -4.81
N ASN A 181 -0.74 -6.63 -5.84
CA ASN A 181 -0.34 -6.45 -7.24
C ASN A 181 -1.36 -5.58 -7.97
N VAL A 182 -0.88 -4.55 -8.67
CA VAL A 182 -1.72 -3.59 -9.42
C VAL A 182 -2.65 -4.24 -10.44
N GLN A 183 -2.31 -5.42 -10.97
CA GLN A 183 -3.16 -6.14 -11.91
C GLN A 183 -4.54 -6.49 -11.33
N ARG A 184 -4.68 -6.55 -10.00
CA ARG A 184 -5.97 -6.75 -9.32
C ARG A 184 -6.89 -5.52 -9.33
N THR A 185 -6.33 -4.35 -9.62
CA THR A 185 -7.06 -3.07 -9.76
C THR A 185 -6.71 -2.40 -11.10
N ARG A 186 -6.45 -3.22 -12.12
CA ARG A 186 -5.98 -2.76 -13.43
C ARG A 186 -6.93 -1.76 -14.07
N VAL A 187 -8.24 -1.99 -13.93
CA VAL A 187 -9.26 -1.12 -14.52
C VAL A 187 -9.22 0.26 -13.90
N GLU A 188 -9.17 0.35 -12.57
CA GLU A 188 -9.06 1.64 -11.87
C GLU A 188 -7.72 2.32 -12.19
N TYR A 189 -6.62 1.57 -12.19
CA TYR A 189 -5.29 2.08 -12.53
C TYR A 189 -5.23 2.69 -13.94
N GLU A 190 -5.76 2.00 -14.96
CA GLU A 190 -5.77 2.52 -16.33
C GLU A 190 -6.68 3.75 -16.48
N GLN A 191 -7.84 3.75 -15.83
CA GLN A 191 -8.78 4.88 -15.87
C GLN A 191 -8.23 6.12 -15.16
N ASP A 192 -7.72 5.95 -13.94
CA ASP A 192 -7.11 7.03 -13.17
C ASP A 192 -5.84 7.55 -13.85
N GLY A 193 -5.03 6.66 -14.43
CA GLY A 193 -3.84 7.04 -15.19
C GLY A 193 -4.17 7.85 -16.44
N ALA A 194 -5.26 7.51 -17.14
CA ALA A 194 -5.75 8.30 -18.27
C ALA A 194 -6.26 9.68 -17.84
N ARG A 195 -7.08 9.74 -16.77
CA ARG A 195 -7.61 11.01 -16.24
C ARG A 195 -6.52 11.92 -15.68
N TRP A 196 -5.52 11.34 -15.02
CA TRP A 196 -4.39 12.08 -14.47
C TRP A 196 -3.66 12.88 -15.55
N LYS A 197 -3.51 12.33 -16.77
CA LYS A 197 -2.87 13.04 -17.89
C LYS A 197 -3.63 14.31 -18.31
N THR A 198 -4.95 14.32 -18.16
CA THR A 198 -5.80 15.45 -18.56
C THR A 198 -6.08 16.42 -17.42
N GLU A 199 -6.22 15.92 -16.19
CA GLU A 199 -6.74 16.69 -15.06
C GLU A 199 -5.67 16.95 -13.98
N GLY A 200 -4.61 16.14 -13.95
CA GLY A 200 -3.48 16.26 -13.04
C GLY A 200 -3.91 16.35 -11.57
N VAL A 201 -3.48 17.42 -10.91
CA VAL A 201 -3.66 17.61 -9.46
C VAL A 201 -5.12 17.67 -9.02
N ALA A 202 -6.05 18.01 -9.92
CA ALA A 202 -7.48 17.99 -9.61
C ALA A 202 -8.01 16.58 -9.27
N MET A 203 -7.26 15.53 -9.60
CA MET A 203 -7.57 14.16 -9.22
C MET A 203 -7.54 13.94 -7.70
N PHE A 204 -6.72 14.69 -6.94
CA PHE A 204 -6.73 14.58 -5.48
C PHE A 204 -8.08 14.98 -4.87
N ASP A 205 -8.75 16.00 -5.43
CA ASP A 205 -10.08 16.41 -5.00
C ASP A 205 -11.12 15.32 -5.34
N ARG A 206 -11.02 14.69 -6.51
CA ARG A 206 -11.93 13.60 -6.90
C ARG A 206 -11.79 12.37 -6.03
N TRP A 207 -10.57 11.95 -5.75
CA TRP A 207 -10.34 10.80 -4.87
C TRP A 207 -10.83 11.08 -3.45
N ALA A 208 -10.76 12.34 -2.99
CA ALA A 208 -11.41 12.74 -1.74
C ALA A 208 -12.94 12.64 -1.81
N ASP A 209 -13.55 13.14 -2.90
CA ASP A 209 -15.00 13.03 -3.13
C ASP A 209 -15.46 11.56 -3.14
N GLU A 210 -14.69 10.68 -3.78
CA GLU A 210 -14.94 9.23 -3.80
C GLU A 210 -14.91 8.62 -2.40
N THR A 211 -13.93 8.99 -1.57
CA THR A 211 -13.83 8.50 -0.19
C THR A 211 -15.00 8.99 0.67
N VAL A 212 -15.40 10.26 0.55
CA VAL A 212 -16.57 10.82 1.26
C VAL A 212 -17.88 10.16 0.81
N LYS A 213 -18.03 9.93 -0.50
CA LYS A 213 -19.19 9.20 -1.03
C LYS A 213 -19.26 7.78 -0.48
N TYR A 214 -18.13 7.06 -0.48
CA TYR A 214 -18.06 5.71 0.07
C TYR A 214 -18.43 5.67 1.56
N LEU A 215 -17.93 6.62 2.36
CA LEU A 215 -18.28 6.75 3.77
C LEU A 215 -19.78 6.80 3.97
N CYS A 216 -20.47 7.66 3.22
CA CYS A 216 -21.92 7.79 3.32
C CYS A 216 -22.67 6.53 2.91
N GLU A 217 -22.29 5.94 1.79
CA GLU A 217 -23.06 4.88 1.16
C GLU A 217 -22.80 3.50 1.75
N SER A 218 -21.62 3.29 2.34
CA SER A 218 -21.12 1.97 2.72
C SER A 218 -20.58 1.86 4.14
N VAL A 219 -20.26 2.97 4.83
CA VAL A 219 -19.77 2.94 6.22
C VAL A 219 -20.84 3.42 7.20
N TYR A 220 -21.45 4.58 6.93
CA TYR A 220 -22.54 5.13 7.75
C TYR A 220 -23.89 4.51 7.44
N ARG A 221 -24.00 3.88 6.27
CA ARG A 221 -25.16 3.09 5.88
C ARG A 221 -24.73 1.68 5.54
N HIS A 222 -25.63 0.74 5.79
CA HIS A 222 -25.40 -0.64 5.44
C HIS A 222 -25.33 -0.75 3.91
N PRO A 223 -24.25 -1.32 3.33
CA PRO A 223 -24.02 -1.29 1.88
C PRO A 223 -25.11 -2.00 1.07
N ILE A 224 -25.79 -2.99 1.67
CA ILE A 224 -26.91 -3.74 1.05
C ILE A 224 -28.27 -3.15 1.42
N THR A 225 -28.67 -3.21 2.70
CA THR A 225 -30.01 -2.77 3.15
C THR A 225 -30.23 -1.27 3.11
N ARG A 226 -29.15 -0.47 3.05
CA ARG A 226 -29.15 1.02 3.13
C ARG A 226 -29.63 1.59 4.47
N ASP A 227 -29.83 0.73 5.46
CA ASP A 227 -30.14 1.12 6.82
C ASP A 227 -29.05 2.03 7.39
N VAL A 228 -29.46 2.99 8.21
CA VAL A 228 -28.51 3.87 8.91
C VAL A 228 -27.81 3.04 9.97
N LEU A 229 -26.49 2.86 9.81
CA LEU A 229 -25.63 2.20 10.80
C LEU A 229 -25.14 3.20 11.83
N ILE A 230 -24.70 4.36 11.35
CA ILE A 230 -24.16 5.43 12.18
C ILE A 230 -25.13 6.61 12.11
N PRO A 231 -25.83 6.94 13.21
CA PRO A 231 -26.75 8.08 13.23
C PRO A 231 -26.00 9.40 13.06
N ASP A 232 -26.69 10.41 12.55
CA ASP A 232 -26.12 11.75 12.37
C ASP A 232 -25.83 12.44 13.71
N GLU A 233 -26.62 12.15 14.74
CA GLU A 233 -26.43 12.60 16.11
C GLU A 233 -25.61 11.59 16.93
N PRO A 234 -24.72 12.04 17.84
CA PRO A 234 -23.95 11.14 18.69
C PRO A 234 -24.86 10.26 19.55
N SER A 235 -24.86 8.96 19.26
CA SER A 235 -25.50 7.97 20.14
C SER A 235 -24.51 7.50 21.20
N ALA A 236 -24.93 7.54 22.47
CA ALA A 236 -24.14 6.97 23.56
C ALA A 236 -24.13 5.43 23.56
N ALA A 237 -25.06 4.79 22.84
CA ALA A 237 -25.16 3.34 22.79
C ALA A 237 -24.11 2.75 21.82
N PRO A 238 -23.35 1.72 22.24
CA PRO A 238 -22.43 1.03 21.34
C PRO A 238 -23.16 0.39 20.15
N ILE A 239 -22.55 0.49 18.97
CA ILE A 239 -23.09 -0.08 17.74
C ILE A 239 -22.51 -1.49 17.56
N HIS A 240 -23.38 -2.50 17.53
CA HIS A 240 -22.97 -3.88 17.33
C HIS A 240 -22.79 -4.17 15.85
N ILE A 241 -21.59 -4.59 15.46
CA ILE A 241 -21.22 -4.87 14.07
C ILE A 241 -21.31 -6.38 13.84
N GLY A 242 -22.09 -6.77 12.83
CA GLY A 242 -22.24 -8.17 12.40
C GLY A 242 -21.06 -8.68 11.57
N GLU A 243 -20.91 -10.00 11.50
CA GLU A 243 -19.87 -10.68 10.71
C GLU A 243 -19.97 -10.36 9.21
N ASP A 244 -21.21 -10.33 8.70
CA ASP A 244 -21.53 -10.01 7.31
C ASP A 244 -21.05 -8.62 6.90
N LEU A 245 -21.26 -7.62 7.77
CA LEU A 245 -20.80 -6.26 7.55
C LEU A 245 -19.27 -6.17 7.60
N VAL A 246 -18.62 -6.85 8.56
CA VAL A 246 -17.15 -6.91 8.63
C VAL A 246 -16.56 -7.59 7.40
N ASP A 247 -17.18 -8.65 6.88
CA ASP A 247 -16.72 -9.31 5.65
C ASP A 247 -16.80 -8.38 4.42
N VAL A 248 -17.83 -7.53 4.34
CA VAL A 248 -17.91 -6.50 3.30
C VAL A 248 -16.80 -5.47 3.50
N TRP A 249 -16.67 -4.89 4.69
CA TRP A 249 -15.66 -3.86 4.97
C TRP A 249 -14.22 -4.35 4.82
N LYS A 250 -13.92 -5.62 5.13
CA LYS A 250 -12.60 -6.22 4.84
C LYS A 250 -12.30 -6.23 3.34
N ARG A 251 -13.26 -6.62 2.50
CA ARG A 251 -13.06 -6.62 1.04
C ARG A 251 -12.86 -5.21 0.52
N ASP A 252 -13.66 -4.27 0.99
CA ASP A 252 -13.57 -2.87 0.57
C ASP A 252 -12.26 -2.22 1.03
N MET A 253 -11.81 -2.52 2.26
CA MET A 253 -10.50 -2.11 2.78
C MET A 253 -9.37 -2.59 1.86
N LEU A 254 -9.34 -3.89 1.52
CA LEU A 254 -8.32 -4.45 0.64
C LEU A 254 -8.35 -3.78 -0.75
N SER A 255 -9.55 -3.56 -1.30
CA SER A 255 -9.72 -2.86 -2.57
C SER A 255 -9.18 -1.43 -2.51
N LYS A 256 -9.46 -0.69 -1.43
CA LYS A 256 -8.98 0.68 -1.24
C LYS A 256 -7.47 0.77 -1.08
N MET A 257 -6.85 -0.19 -0.39
CA MET A 257 -5.39 -0.29 -0.31
C MET A 257 -4.76 -0.52 -1.69
N LEU A 258 -5.35 -1.38 -2.53
CA LEU A 258 -4.89 -1.60 -3.90
C LEU A 258 -5.00 -0.34 -4.75
N VAL A 259 -6.17 0.31 -4.72
CA VAL A 259 -6.42 1.55 -5.46
C VAL A 259 -5.50 2.67 -4.99
N ALA A 260 -5.26 2.80 -3.68
CA ALA A 260 -4.33 3.77 -3.13
C ALA A 260 -2.91 3.56 -3.66
N GLY A 261 -2.40 2.32 -3.65
CA GLY A 261 -1.06 2.03 -4.17
C GLY A 261 -0.94 2.26 -5.68
N ALA A 262 -1.98 1.90 -6.45
CA ALA A 262 -2.05 2.18 -7.88
C ALA A 262 -2.01 3.69 -8.17
N ARG A 263 -2.78 4.49 -7.42
CA ARG A 263 -2.81 5.95 -7.53
C ARG A 263 -1.50 6.59 -7.08
N THR A 264 -0.87 6.10 -6.03
CA THR A 264 0.48 6.53 -5.62
C THR A 264 1.47 6.34 -6.76
N ALA A 265 1.45 5.19 -7.45
CA ALA A 265 2.34 4.95 -8.59
C ALA A 265 2.07 5.91 -9.76
N ILE A 266 0.80 6.22 -10.07
CA ILE A 266 0.45 7.22 -11.10
C ILE A 266 1.10 8.57 -10.77
N VAL A 267 0.97 9.03 -9.51
CA VAL A 267 1.51 10.31 -9.06
C VAL A 267 3.04 10.32 -9.12
N LEU A 268 3.69 9.26 -8.64
CA LEU A 268 5.15 9.16 -8.64
C LEU A 268 5.72 9.04 -10.05
N ASN A 269 5.12 8.24 -10.93
CA ASN A 269 5.51 8.17 -12.34
C ASN A 269 5.44 9.57 -12.98
N ALA A 270 4.38 10.34 -12.73
CA ALA A 270 4.24 11.68 -13.27
C ALA A 270 5.30 12.67 -12.76
N ILE A 271 5.67 12.61 -11.48
CA ILE A 271 6.74 13.44 -10.91
C ILE A 271 8.09 13.09 -11.52
N LEU A 272 8.41 11.80 -11.58
CA LEU A 272 9.74 11.30 -11.91
C LEU A 272 10.00 11.37 -13.42
N GLN A 273 9.00 11.14 -14.27
CA GLN A 273 9.10 11.37 -15.71
C GLN A 273 9.36 12.85 -16.05
N HIS A 274 8.75 13.78 -15.31
CA HIS A 274 8.92 15.22 -15.59
C HIS A 274 10.32 15.74 -15.19
N ARG A 275 11.04 15.02 -14.31
CA ARG A 275 12.34 15.45 -13.75
C ARG A 275 13.56 14.93 -14.49
N GLU A 276 13.44 13.83 -15.23
CA GLU A 276 14.45 13.38 -16.19
C GLU A 276 14.83 14.51 -17.17
N ALA A 277 13.91 15.45 -17.44
CA ALA A 277 14.12 16.56 -18.36
C ALA A 277 14.73 17.85 -17.74
N LEU A 278 14.84 17.98 -16.40
CA LEU A 278 15.09 19.30 -15.78
C LEU A 278 16.14 19.33 -14.64
N THR A 279 16.17 18.37 -13.72
CA THR A 279 17.15 18.27 -12.60
C THR A 279 16.88 17.02 -11.74
N GLU A 280 17.92 16.33 -11.26
CA GLU A 280 17.80 15.19 -10.34
C GLU A 280 17.21 15.59 -8.97
N LEU A 281 16.42 14.69 -8.36
CA LEU A 281 15.90 14.88 -7.00
C LEU A 281 16.97 14.47 -5.97
N HIS A 282 16.99 15.13 -4.82
CA HIS A 282 18.05 14.90 -3.83
C HIS A 282 17.63 13.84 -2.80
N ALA A 283 18.47 12.80 -2.68
CA ALA A 283 18.32 11.76 -1.66
C ALA A 283 18.57 12.28 -0.24
N GLY A 284 18.07 11.53 0.75
CA GLY A 284 18.32 11.76 2.17
C GLY A 284 17.05 11.90 3.00
N THR A 285 17.18 12.28 4.27
CA THR A 285 16.05 12.69 5.09
C THR A 285 16.49 13.83 5.99
N ALA A 286 15.67 14.86 6.09
CA ALA A 286 15.88 15.93 7.06
C ALA A 286 15.56 15.46 8.49
N VAL A 287 14.94 14.28 8.63
CA VAL A 287 14.49 13.70 9.90
C VAL A 287 15.38 12.51 10.29
N LYS A 288 16.68 12.78 10.46
CA LYS A 288 17.76 11.78 10.57
C LYS A 288 17.67 10.85 11.78
N ASP A 289 17.11 11.29 12.91
CA ASP A 289 17.13 10.52 14.17
C ASP A 289 16.06 9.41 14.26
N LEU A 290 15.25 9.20 13.22
CA LEU A 290 14.08 8.30 13.29
C LEU A 290 14.34 6.90 12.71
N GLU A 291 15.40 6.73 11.93
CA GLU A 291 15.64 5.48 11.21
C GLU A 291 16.39 4.43 12.05
N GLY A 292 17.16 4.84 13.07
CA GLY A 292 18.01 3.95 13.88
C GLY A 292 17.39 3.38 15.18
N GLU A 293 16.26 3.89 15.67
CA GLU A 293 15.72 3.48 16.99
C GLU A 293 14.90 2.18 16.97
N GLU A 294 14.38 1.75 15.82
CA GLU A 294 13.50 0.56 15.73
C GLU A 294 14.26 -0.73 15.40
N GLU A 295 15.49 -0.63 14.86
CA GLU A 295 16.39 -1.79 14.70
C GLU A 295 16.79 -2.39 16.05
N ALA A 296 16.83 -1.58 17.11
CA ALA A 296 17.21 -2.02 18.45
C ALA A 296 16.04 -2.56 19.30
N ALA A 297 14.78 -2.34 18.91
CA ALA A 297 13.62 -2.59 19.77
C ALA A 297 12.57 -3.57 19.20
N ALA A 298 12.73 -4.05 17.96
CA ALA A 298 11.88 -5.12 17.44
C ALA A 298 12.24 -6.45 18.15
N PRO A 299 11.30 -7.15 18.81
CA PRO A 299 11.55 -8.52 19.23
C PRO A 299 11.89 -9.32 17.98
N SER A 300 12.99 -10.07 18.03
CA SER A 300 13.54 -10.83 16.92
C SER A 300 12.40 -11.51 16.15
N ARG A 301 12.11 -11.02 14.95
CA ARG A 301 11.37 -11.81 13.96
C ARG A 301 12.10 -13.15 13.91
N ALA A 302 11.38 -14.23 14.20
CA ALA A 302 11.91 -15.58 14.06
C ALA A 302 12.62 -15.67 12.69
N PRO A 303 13.79 -16.32 12.61
CA PRO A 303 14.60 -16.30 11.40
C PRO A 303 13.93 -17.18 10.35
N PHE A 304 12.95 -16.64 9.63
CA PHE A 304 12.66 -17.12 8.28
C PHE A 304 13.65 -16.43 7.35
N GLY A 305 14.89 -16.89 7.45
CA GLY A 305 15.86 -16.69 6.38
C GLY A 305 15.28 -17.33 5.13
N ARG A 306 15.16 -16.55 4.06
CA ARG A 306 15.33 -17.11 2.73
C ARG A 306 16.72 -17.77 2.74
N GLN A 307 16.77 -19.09 2.80
CA GLN A 307 17.99 -19.82 2.45
C GLN A 307 18.20 -19.62 0.95
N GLY A 308 18.88 -18.53 0.64
CA GLY A 308 19.35 -18.15 -0.69
C GLY A 308 20.67 -17.40 -0.66
N ASP A 309 21.12 -16.94 0.51
CA ASP A 309 22.39 -16.21 0.64
C ASP A 309 23.46 -17.11 1.26
N ILE A 310 24.18 -17.82 0.39
CA ILE A 310 25.49 -18.39 0.73
C ILE A 310 26.41 -17.19 1.01
N PRO A 311 27.14 -17.14 2.14
CA PRO A 311 28.06 -16.04 2.40
C PRO A 311 29.16 -16.06 1.34
N LEU A 312 29.18 -15.02 0.50
CA LEU A 312 30.24 -14.75 -0.47
C LEU A 312 31.52 -14.36 0.29
N GLY A 313 32.22 -15.36 0.83
CA GLY A 313 33.62 -15.23 1.14
C GLY A 313 34.38 -14.93 -0.15
N ALA A 314 34.97 -13.73 -0.23
CA ALA A 314 35.88 -13.24 -1.28
C ALA A 314 35.93 -14.10 -2.55
N ALA A 315 34.89 -14.02 -3.39
CA ALA A 315 34.92 -14.66 -4.70
C ALA A 315 36.01 -13.99 -5.54
N LYS A 316 37.11 -14.70 -5.79
CA LYS A 316 38.04 -14.36 -6.85
C LYS A 316 37.26 -14.43 -8.17
N THR A 317 37.09 -13.28 -8.81
CA THR A 317 36.55 -13.18 -10.16
C THR A 317 37.51 -13.89 -11.12
N ILE A 318 37.12 -15.07 -11.60
CA ILE A 318 37.79 -15.73 -12.72
C ILE A 318 37.17 -15.14 -13.99
N SER A 319 37.88 -14.25 -14.67
CA SER A 319 37.51 -13.73 -15.98
C SER A 319 38.41 -14.33 -17.07
N GLY A 320 37.85 -14.48 -18.28
CA GLY A 320 38.54 -15.02 -19.46
C GLY A 320 38.11 -16.43 -19.87
N VAL A 321 38.89 -17.03 -20.77
CA VAL A 321 38.64 -18.35 -21.41
C VAL A 321 38.20 -19.47 -20.44
N PRO A 322 38.73 -19.56 -19.20
CA PRO A 322 38.29 -20.59 -18.25
C PRO A 322 36.83 -20.44 -17.78
N ALA A 323 36.33 -19.20 -17.65
CA ALA A 323 34.95 -18.94 -17.23
C ALA A 323 33.93 -19.30 -18.33
N GLY A 324 34.31 -19.09 -19.60
CA GLY A 324 33.50 -19.50 -20.75
C GLY A 324 33.34 -21.02 -20.85
N LEU A 325 34.42 -21.77 -20.56
CA LEU A 325 34.39 -23.24 -20.52
C LEU A 325 33.50 -23.78 -19.39
N ILE A 326 33.55 -23.17 -18.20
CA ILE A 326 32.71 -23.56 -17.07
C ILE A 326 31.22 -23.33 -17.39
N ASN A 327 30.88 -22.18 -17.99
CA ASN A 327 29.51 -21.89 -18.39
C ASN A 327 29.02 -22.85 -19.49
N LEU A 328 29.87 -23.19 -20.46
CA LEU A 328 29.53 -24.15 -21.52
C LEU A 328 29.27 -25.55 -20.96
N VAL A 329 30.15 -26.05 -20.08
CA VAL A 329 29.98 -27.35 -19.43
C VAL A 329 28.72 -27.37 -18.58
N THR A 330 28.44 -26.29 -17.85
CA THR A 330 27.21 -26.17 -17.04
C THR A 330 25.97 -26.21 -17.93
N PHE A 331 25.97 -25.46 -19.03
CA PHE A 331 24.84 -25.40 -19.96
C PHE A 331 24.56 -26.77 -20.62
N VAL A 332 25.61 -27.46 -21.06
CA VAL A 332 25.49 -28.81 -21.66
C VAL A 332 25.01 -29.83 -20.61
N SER A 333 25.49 -29.74 -19.38
CA SER A 333 25.08 -30.65 -18.29
C SER A 333 23.62 -30.46 -17.92
N VAL A 334 23.17 -29.21 -17.77
CA VAL A 334 21.76 -28.89 -17.49
C VAL A 334 20.87 -29.34 -18.66
N GLY A 335 21.30 -29.11 -19.90
CA GLY A 335 20.59 -29.60 -21.10
C GLY A 335 20.47 -31.13 -21.13
N ALA A 336 21.54 -31.85 -20.79
CA ALA A 336 21.52 -33.31 -20.73
C ALA A 336 20.58 -33.85 -19.64
N VAL A 337 20.58 -33.22 -18.46
CA VAL A 337 19.63 -33.55 -17.37
C VAL A 337 18.19 -33.25 -17.80
N PHE A 338 17.94 -32.11 -18.45
CA PHE A 338 16.61 -31.77 -18.97
C PHE A 338 16.11 -32.80 -19.99
N VAL A 339 16.96 -33.20 -20.95
CA VAL A 339 16.62 -34.25 -21.92
C VAL A 339 16.40 -35.60 -21.24
N TYR A 340 17.20 -35.96 -20.24
CA TYR A 340 16.99 -37.17 -19.45
C TYR A 340 15.66 -37.15 -18.71
N VAL A 341 15.33 -36.04 -18.03
CA VAL A 341 14.05 -35.87 -17.34
C VAL A 341 12.89 -35.99 -18.32
N MET A 342 12.93 -35.27 -19.46
CA MET A 342 11.90 -35.35 -20.49
C MET A 342 11.71 -36.78 -21.01
N ARG A 343 12.79 -37.52 -21.28
CA ARG A 343 12.70 -38.93 -21.70
C ARG A 343 12.14 -39.85 -20.62
N THR A 344 12.49 -39.64 -19.36
CA THR A 344 11.93 -40.42 -18.24
C THR A 344 10.46 -40.10 -17.98
N TRP A 345 10.02 -38.88 -18.33
CA TRP A 345 8.64 -38.44 -18.20
C TRP A 345 7.75 -39.01 -19.32
N GLU A 346 8.22 -38.95 -20.57
CA GLU A 346 7.55 -39.61 -21.71
C GLU A 346 7.44 -41.14 -21.50
N GLY A 347 8.45 -41.76 -20.88
CA GLY A 347 8.42 -43.17 -20.50
C GLY A 347 7.37 -43.53 -19.45
N ARG A 348 7.01 -42.61 -18.53
CA ARG A 348 5.96 -42.83 -17.52
C ARG A 348 4.56 -42.71 -18.11
N ASP A 349 4.35 -41.79 -19.05
CA ASP A 349 3.04 -41.64 -19.69
C ASP A 349 2.71 -42.83 -20.60
N ALA A 350 3.70 -43.40 -21.29
CA ALA A 350 3.52 -44.62 -22.07
C ALA A 350 3.16 -45.85 -21.20
N VAL A 351 3.78 -46.00 -20.03
CA VAL A 351 3.47 -47.09 -19.09
C VAL A 351 2.09 -46.90 -18.46
N ASN A 352 1.74 -45.68 -18.07
CA ASN A 352 0.41 -45.36 -17.51
C ASN A 352 -0.72 -45.55 -18.53
N GLN A 353 -0.48 -45.28 -19.82
CA GLN A 353 -1.45 -45.55 -20.88
C GLN A 353 -1.57 -47.06 -21.20
N ALA A 354 -0.45 -47.80 -21.17
CA ALA A 354 -0.46 -49.26 -21.36
C ALA A 354 -1.18 -49.99 -20.21
N ASP A 355 -1.00 -49.56 -18.97
CA ASP A 355 -1.71 -50.14 -17.81
C ASP A 355 -3.21 -49.80 -17.81
N ARG A 356 -3.59 -48.58 -18.24
CA ARG A 356 -5.00 -48.21 -18.45
C ARG A 356 -5.65 -48.97 -19.61
N ALA A 357 -4.89 -49.33 -20.65
CA ALA A 357 -5.38 -50.17 -21.75
C ALA A 357 -5.59 -51.63 -21.29
N LYS A 358 -4.66 -52.20 -20.52
CA LYS A 358 -4.80 -53.55 -19.94
C LYS A 358 -5.98 -53.70 -18.98
N GLN A 359 -6.26 -52.68 -18.15
CA GLN A 359 -7.43 -52.70 -17.27
C GLN A 359 -8.77 -52.61 -18.02
N ARG A 360 -8.81 -52.00 -19.22
CA ARG A 360 -10.01 -51.95 -20.06
C ARG A 360 -10.28 -53.25 -20.80
N GLU A 361 -9.25 -54.04 -21.13
CA GLU A 361 -9.41 -55.33 -21.81
C GLU A 361 -9.63 -56.51 -20.84
N GLY A 362 -9.17 -56.41 -19.59
CA GLY A 362 -9.37 -57.45 -18.56
C GLY A 362 -10.78 -57.53 -17.96
N GLY A 363 -11.65 -56.55 -18.24
CA GLY A 363 -13.04 -56.51 -17.75
C GLY A 363 -14.09 -57.12 -18.68
N LYS A 364 -13.68 -57.73 -19.80
CA LYS A 364 -14.55 -58.49 -20.70
C LYS A 364 -13.99 -59.89 -20.92
N LYS A 365 -14.22 -60.80 -19.97
CA LYS A 365 -14.39 -62.24 -20.22
C LYS A 365 -15.04 -62.88 -19.00
N THR A 366 -16.12 -63.61 -19.30
CA THR A 366 -17.05 -64.42 -18.48
C THR A 366 -17.91 -63.68 -17.48
#